data_AF-A0A2C1YQ43-F1
#
_entry.id   AF-A0A2C1YQ43-F1
#
_cell.length_a   1.000
_cell.length_b   1.000
_cell.length_c   1.000
_cell.angle_alpha   90.00
_cell.angle_beta   90.00
_cell.angle_gamma   90.00
#
_symmetry.space_group_name_H-M   'P 1'
#
loop_
_entity.id
_entity.type
_entity.pdbx_description
1 polymer ?
#
loop_
_entity_poly.entity_id
_entity_poly.type
_entity_poly.pdbx_seq_one_letter_code
_entity_poly.pdbx_strand_id
1 'polypeptide(L)'
;MSVKASLNTLKKMNEKMYPKLSADERFAMVIKTFVNGDEVQREKLVKSCPIVNYSESEHAYTVRMEASRDIVTVFIIQLLEYDKIISIMKILKGLNYKVQGFNVMKIVSEVQAFLLAFETFCEEHVGMVSRDMIQAWYGYDERYIKMMEEIKYFIDIHQINPDMELKGMWLEKVFLNAWITRLKV
;
A
#
# COMPACT_ATOMS: atom_id res chain seq x y z
N MET A 1 7.31 -7.43 -11.29
CA MET A 1 8.41 -8.42 -11.07
C MET A 1 7.93 -9.82 -11.45
N SER A 2 8.78 -10.65 -12.05
CA SER A 2 8.45 -12.05 -12.40
C SER A 2 8.24 -12.91 -11.14
N VAL A 3 7.21 -13.75 -11.13
CA VAL A 3 6.90 -14.72 -10.04
C VAL A 3 8.12 -15.60 -9.68
N LYS A 4 9.03 -15.84 -10.64
CA LYS A 4 10.28 -16.59 -10.38
C LYS A 4 11.28 -15.79 -9.52
N ALA A 5 11.29 -14.46 -9.63
CA ALA A 5 12.18 -13.61 -8.84
C ALA A 5 11.70 -13.50 -7.37
N SER A 6 10.38 -13.45 -7.14
CA SER A 6 9.82 -13.46 -5.79
C SER A 6 10.06 -14.79 -5.08
N LEU A 7 9.90 -15.93 -5.79
CA LEU A 7 10.20 -17.27 -5.26
C LEU A 7 11.68 -17.47 -4.90
N ASN A 8 12.61 -17.01 -5.74
CA ASN A 8 14.05 -17.12 -5.42
C ASN A 8 14.46 -16.22 -4.24
N THR A 9 13.83 -15.05 -4.09
CA THR A 9 14.06 -14.16 -2.94
C THR A 9 13.53 -14.79 -1.65
N LEU A 10 12.33 -15.39 -1.70
CA LEU A 10 11.75 -16.14 -0.59
C LEU A 10 12.64 -17.34 -0.22
N LYS A 11 13.19 -18.05 -1.20
CA LYS A 11 14.09 -19.19 -0.97
C LYS A 11 15.37 -18.77 -0.25
N LYS A 12 16.04 -17.71 -0.70
CA LYS A 12 17.23 -17.15 -0.02
C LYS A 12 16.94 -16.62 1.39
N MET A 13 15.74 -16.07 1.62
CA MET A 13 15.32 -15.62 2.96
C MET A 13 15.00 -16.80 3.88
N ASN A 14 14.45 -17.90 3.34
CA ASN A 14 14.18 -19.15 4.07
C ASN A 14 15.46 -19.93 4.43
N GLU A 15 16.58 -19.69 3.72
CA GLU A 15 17.91 -20.22 4.07
C GLU A 15 18.49 -19.57 5.34
N LYS A 16 18.06 -18.35 5.72
CA LYS A 16 18.32 -17.81 7.06
C LYS A 16 17.38 -18.49 8.06
N MET A 17 17.90 -19.06 9.14
CA MET A 17 17.05 -19.53 10.25
C MET A 17 16.20 -18.37 10.78
N TYR A 18 14.88 -18.55 10.87
CA TYR A 18 13.89 -17.58 11.38
C TYR A 18 14.32 -16.73 12.61
N PRO A 19 15.02 -17.26 13.63
CA PRO A 19 15.54 -16.44 14.75
C PRO A 19 16.59 -15.39 14.38
N LYS A 20 17.09 -15.34 13.13
CA LYS A 20 18.08 -14.36 12.65
C LYS A 20 17.50 -13.23 11.80
N LEU A 21 16.19 -13.22 11.55
CA LEU A 21 15.54 -12.15 10.77
C LEU A 21 15.35 -10.91 11.64
N SER A 22 15.68 -9.74 11.09
CA SER A 22 15.29 -8.46 11.70
C SER A 22 13.77 -8.24 11.63
N ALA A 23 13.24 -7.30 12.41
CA ALA A 23 11.82 -6.93 12.36
C ALA A 23 11.36 -6.53 10.94
N ASP A 24 12.19 -5.78 10.21
CA ASP A 24 11.92 -5.37 8.83
C ASP A 24 11.92 -6.56 7.86
N GLU A 25 12.91 -7.46 7.98
CA GLU A 25 12.98 -8.68 7.15
C GLU A 25 11.80 -9.62 7.43
N ARG A 26 11.40 -9.76 8.70
CA ARG A 26 10.26 -10.58 9.11
C ARG A 26 8.95 -10.00 8.59
N PHE A 27 8.74 -8.70 8.78
CA PHE A 27 7.61 -7.98 8.19
C PHE A 27 7.55 -8.19 6.67
N ALA A 28 8.70 -8.03 6.00
CA ALA A 28 8.83 -8.24 4.56
C ALA A 28 8.37 -9.63 4.10
N MET A 29 8.78 -10.64 4.85
CA MET A 29 8.46 -12.02 4.56
C MET A 29 6.98 -12.32 4.81
N VAL A 30 6.42 -11.82 5.91
CA VAL A 30 5.02 -12.05 6.28
C VAL A 30 4.08 -11.46 5.21
N ILE A 31 4.29 -10.22 4.77
CA ILE A 31 3.48 -9.64 3.69
C ILE A 31 3.54 -10.48 2.41
N LYS A 32 4.73 -10.99 2.04
CA LYS A 32 4.84 -11.90 0.89
C LYS A 32 4.10 -13.23 1.10
N THR A 33 4.02 -13.75 2.32
CA THR A 33 3.19 -14.94 2.60
C THR A 33 1.69 -14.68 2.53
N PHE A 34 1.24 -13.45 2.82
CA PHE A 34 -0.14 -13.05 2.54
C PHE A 34 -0.41 -13.05 1.04
N VAL A 35 0.47 -12.44 0.24
CA VAL A 35 0.34 -12.36 -1.23
C VAL A 35 0.43 -13.72 -1.91
N ASN A 36 1.17 -14.69 -1.36
CA ASN A 36 1.29 -16.04 -1.92
C ASN A 36 0.32 -17.07 -1.33
N GLY A 37 -0.48 -16.70 -0.32
CA GLY A 37 -1.46 -17.60 0.28
C GLY A 37 -0.81 -18.74 1.06
N ASP A 38 0.47 -18.60 1.41
CA ASP A 38 1.24 -19.62 2.12
C ASP A 38 1.00 -19.49 3.63
N GLU A 39 -0.15 -19.99 4.07
CA GLU A 39 -0.58 -19.98 5.47
C GLU A 39 0.38 -20.77 6.37
N VAL A 40 0.97 -21.85 5.86
CA VAL A 40 1.93 -22.68 6.60
C VAL A 40 3.22 -21.92 6.88
N GLN A 41 3.75 -21.19 5.88
CA GLN A 41 4.91 -20.34 6.08
C GLN A 41 4.60 -19.16 7.00
N ARG A 42 3.39 -18.59 6.91
CA ARG A 42 2.93 -17.52 7.80
C ARG A 42 2.88 -17.97 9.25
N GLU A 43 2.29 -19.13 9.52
CA GLU A 43 2.21 -19.67 10.88
C GLU A 43 3.60 -19.92 11.47
N LYS A 44 4.55 -20.44 10.66
CA LYS A 44 5.95 -20.61 11.06
C LYS A 44 6.63 -19.26 11.36
N LEU A 45 6.36 -18.22 10.59
CA LEU A 45 6.91 -16.87 10.80
C LEU A 45 6.42 -16.23 12.10
N VAL A 46 5.12 -16.38 12.40
CA VAL A 46 4.55 -15.90 13.65
C VAL A 46 5.10 -16.69 14.84
N LYS A 47 5.12 -18.02 14.76
CA LYS A 47 5.62 -18.90 15.83
C LYS A 47 7.11 -18.75 16.11
N SER A 48 7.89 -18.30 15.13
CA SER A 48 9.33 -18.10 15.25
C SER A 48 9.73 -16.67 15.64
N CYS A 49 8.76 -15.79 15.94
CA CYS A 49 9.04 -14.46 16.44
C CYS A 49 9.70 -14.55 17.81
N PRO A 50 10.84 -13.87 18.07
CA PRO A 50 11.46 -13.85 19.38
C PRO A 50 10.44 -13.36 20.39
N ILE A 51 10.08 -14.23 21.33
CA ILE A 51 9.15 -13.92 22.42
C ILE A 51 9.97 -13.14 23.45
N VAL A 52 9.76 -11.82 23.52
CA VAL A 52 10.51 -10.95 24.45
C VAL A 52 10.02 -11.15 25.90
N ASN A 53 8.72 -11.42 26.06
CA ASN A 53 8.08 -11.94 27.27
C ASN A 53 6.93 -12.87 26.84
N TYR A 54 6.63 -13.91 27.62
CA TYR A 54 5.82 -15.12 27.35
C TYR A 54 4.43 -14.98 26.67
N SER A 55 4.01 -13.81 26.21
CA SER A 55 2.71 -13.52 25.61
C SER A 55 2.75 -12.57 24.38
N GLU A 56 3.89 -11.95 24.05
CA GLU A 56 3.94 -10.91 23.01
C GLU A 56 5.09 -11.14 22.01
N SER A 57 4.75 -11.08 20.72
CA SER A 57 5.72 -11.03 19.62
C SER A 57 6.58 -9.77 19.74
N GLU A 58 7.78 -9.79 19.13
CA GLU A 58 8.66 -8.62 19.05
C GLU A 58 7.87 -7.34 18.76
N HIS A 59 7.85 -6.41 19.72
CA HIS A 59 7.05 -5.19 19.68
C HIS A 59 7.25 -4.42 18.38
N ALA A 60 8.51 -4.30 17.95
CA ALA A 60 8.89 -3.64 16.70
C ALA A 60 8.23 -4.27 15.45
N TYR A 61 8.03 -5.59 15.43
CA TYR A 61 7.32 -6.28 14.36
C TYR A 61 5.80 -6.08 14.45
N THR A 62 5.22 -6.20 15.64
CA THR A 62 3.78 -6.02 15.87
C THR A 62 3.32 -4.61 15.46
N VAL A 63 4.05 -3.58 15.88
CA VAL A 63 3.74 -2.18 15.56
C VAL A 63 3.80 -1.92 14.04
N ARG A 64 4.73 -2.54 13.32
CA ARG A 64 4.80 -2.46 11.85
C ARG A 64 3.58 -3.09 11.17
N MET A 65 3.14 -4.25 11.66
CA MET A 65 1.95 -4.92 11.16
C MET A 65 0.70 -4.04 11.37
N GLU A 66 0.53 -3.46 12.55
CA GLU A 66 -0.59 -2.55 12.81
C GLU A 66 -0.52 -1.25 12.01
N ALA A 67 0.65 -0.61 11.96
CA ALA A 67 0.84 0.64 11.23
C ALA A 67 0.57 0.45 9.73
N SER A 68 1.07 -0.64 9.14
CA SER A 68 0.84 -0.93 7.72
C SER A 68 -0.63 -1.22 7.42
N ARG A 69 -1.32 -1.99 8.27
CA ARG A 69 -2.77 -2.22 8.12
C ARG A 69 -3.55 -0.90 8.17
N ASP A 70 -3.26 -0.05 9.14
CA ASP A 70 -3.97 1.20 9.35
C ASP A 70 -3.72 2.18 8.19
N ILE A 71 -2.48 2.29 7.70
CA ILE A 71 -2.13 3.12 6.54
C ILE A 71 -2.82 2.62 5.27
N VAL A 72 -2.78 1.31 5.00
CA VAL A 72 -3.46 0.74 3.82
C VAL A 72 -4.97 0.94 3.94
N THR A 73 -5.53 0.87 5.14
CA THR A 73 -6.95 1.15 5.37
C THR A 73 -7.32 2.59 5.00
N VAL A 74 -6.54 3.57 5.48
CA VAL A 74 -6.73 4.98 5.13
C VAL A 74 -6.59 5.19 3.62
N PHE A 75 -5.59 4.55 3.00
CA PHE A 75 -5.39 4.61 1.55
C PHE A 75 -6.63 4.12 0.79
N ILE A 76 -7.19 2.95 1.16
CA ILE A 76 -8.35 2.37 0.51
C ILE A 76 -9.60 3.23 0.68
N ILE A 77 -9.82 3.82 1.85
CA ILE A 77 -10.95 4.73 2.08
C ILE A 77 -10.86 5.94 1.13
N GLN A 78 -9.69 6.57 1.03
CA GLN A 78 -9.48 7.71 0.15
C GLN A 78 -9.57 7.32 -1.33
N LEU A 79 -9.08 6.13 -1.70
CA LEU A 79 -9.20 5.58 -3.06
C LEU A 79 -10.67 5.44 -3.47
N LEU A 80 -11.52 4.91 -2.58
CA LEU A 80 -12.97 4.78 -2.81
C LEU A 80 -13.65 6.14 -2.99
N GLU A 81 -13.23 7.15 -2.24
CA GLU A 81 -13.74 8.51 -2.40
C GLU A 81 -13.38 9.09 -3.78
N TYR A 82 -12.13 8.91 -4.21
CA TYR A 82 -11.69 9.35 -5.54
C TYR A 82 -12.38 8.58 -6.67
N ASP A 83 -12.57 7.27 -6.53
CA ASP A 83 -13.33 6.47 -7.51
C ASP A 83 -14.76 7.00 -7.70
N LYS A 84 -15.44 7.33 -6.59
CA LYS A 84 -16.77 7.94 -6.62
C LYS A 84 -16.76 9.28 -7.35
N ILE A 85 -15.80 10.16 -7.05
CA ILE A 85 -15.68 11.48 -7.69
C ILE A 85 -15.45 11.31 -9.20
N ILE A 86 -14.51 10.45 -9.59
CA ILE A 86 -14.18 10.17 -10.99
C ILE A 86 -15.38 9.56 -11.73
N SER A 87 -16.12 8.66 -11.09
CA SER A 87 -17.34 8.07 -11.66
C SER A 87 -18.41 9.12 -11.93
N ILE A 88 -18.63 10.06 -11.01
CA ILE A 88 -19.53 11.20 -11.23
C ILE A 88 -19.06 12.05 -12.42
N MET A 89 -17.75 12.34 -12.50
CA MET A 89 -17.19 13.09 -13.62
C MET A 89 -17.40 12.40 -14.97
N LYS A 90 -17.22 11.07 -15.05
CA LYS A 90 -17.48 10.27 -16.25
C LYS A 90 -18.94 10.38 -16.68
N ILE A 91 -19.88 10.26 -15.75
CA ILE A 91 -21.32 10.37 -16.01
C ILE A 91 -21.68 11.77 -16.52
N LEU A 92 -21.23 12.83 -15.84
CA LEU A 92 -21.54 14.21 -16.22
C LEU A 92 -21.01 14.56 -17.61
N LYS A 93 -19.79 14.08 -17.94
CA LYS A 93 -19.21 14.21 -19.29
C LYS A 93 -20.07 13.50 -20.35
N GLY A 94 -20.53 12.29 -20.07
CA GLY A 94 -21.39 11.52 -20.98
C GLY A 94 -22.76 12.16 -21.23
N LEU A 95 -23.28 12.91 -20.26
CA LEU A 95 -24.55 13.62 -20.35
C LEU A 95 -24.43 15.03 -20.99
N ASN A 96 -23.24 15.42 -21.49
CA ASN A 96 -22.96 16.76 -22.03
C ASN A 96 -23.29 17.93 -21.08
N TYR A 97 -23.38 17.68 -19.77
CA TYR A 97 -23.53 18.77 -18.81
C TYR A 97 -22.20 19.53 -18.70
N LYS A 98 -22.26 20.85 -18.86
CA LYS A 98 -21.14 21.71 -18.47
C LYS A 98 -20.94 21.55 -16.97
N VAL A 99 -19.81 20.99 -16.57
CA VAL A 99 -19.49 20.80 -15.16
C VAL A 99 -19.07 22.15 -14.56
N GLN A 100 -20.05 23.02 -14.28
CA GLN A 100 -19.83 24.27 -13.55
C GLN A 100 -19.41 23.91 -12.12
N GLY A 101 -18.19 24.30 -11.73
CA GLY A 101 -17.67 24.12 -10.37
C GLY A 101 -16.68 22.94 -10.17
N PHE A 102 -16.55 22.00 -11.10
CA PHE A 102 -15.49 20.99 -11.03
C PHE A 102 -14.26 21.47 -11.79
N ASN A 103 -13.19 21.77 -11.05
CA ASN A 103 -11.88 21.85 -11.65
C ASN A 103 -11.34 20.43 -11.86
N VAL A 104 -11.70 19.82 -12.99
CA VAL A 104 -11.27 18.48 -13.40
C VAL A 104 -9.76 18.31 -13.26
N MET A 105 -8.99 19.30 -13.71
CA MET A 105 -7.53 19.25 -13.68
C MET A 105 -7.01 19.22 -12.24
N LYS A 106 -7.62 20.01 -11.34
CA LYS A 106 -7.26 19.99 -9.91
C LYS A 106 -7.51 18.61 -9.28
N ILE A 107 -8.69 18.03 -9.52
CA ILE A 107 -9.04 16.70 -8.96
C ILE A 107 -8.09 15.64 -9.49
N VAL A 108 -7.87 15.60 -10.81
CA VAL A 108 -6.97 14.62 -11.42
C VAL A 108 -5.54 14.77 -10.88
N SER A 109 -5.05 16.01 -10.74
CA SER A 109 -3.74 16.30 -10.12
C SER A 109 -3.67 15.79 -8.68
N GLU A 110 -4.73 15.99 -7.90
CA GLU A 110 -4.80 15.54 -6.51
C GLU A 110 -4.80 14.02 -6.38
N VAL A 111 -5.60 13.33 -7.20
CA VAL A 111 -5.64 11.86 -7.22
C VAL A 111 -4.29 11.28 -7.67
N GLN A 112 -3.68 11.88 -8.70
CA GLN A 112 -2.36 11.46 -9.20
C GLN A 112 -1.29 11.61 -8.11
N ALA A 113 -1.23 12.77 -7.45
CA ALA A 113 -0.31 13.04 -6.36
C ALA A 113 -0.48 12.06 -5.19
N PHE A 114 -1.73 11.78 -4.80
CA PHE A 114 -2.06 10.82 -3.75
C PHE A 114 -1.58 9.40 -4.08
N LEU A 115 -1.87 8.91 -5.29
CA LEU A 115 -1.44 7.57 -5.72
C LEU A 115 0.09 7.47 -5.75
N LEU A 116 0.77 8.44 -6.35
CA LEU A 116 2.24 8.46 -6.42
C LEU A 116 2.87 8.53 -5.04
N ALA A 117 2.28 9.27 -4.10
CA ALA A 117 2.75 9.35 -2.72
C ALA A 117 2.65 8.00 -2.01
N PHE A 118 1.54 7.26 -2.19
CA PHE A 118 1.40 5.92 -1.62
C PHE A 118 2.40 4.92 -2.22
N GLU A 119 2.61 4.95 -3.53
CA GLU A 119 3.59 4.08 -4.19
C GLU A 119 5.02 4.37 -3.72
N THR A 120 5.37 5.65 -3.62
CA THR A 120 6.66 6.10 -3.09
C THR A 120 6.83 5.65 -1.64
N PHE A 121 5.79 5.81 -0.81
CA PHE A 121 5.79 5.33 0.57
C PHE A 121 6.08 3.82 0.65
N CYS A 122 5.34 3.02 -0.10
CA CYS A 122 5.50 1.58 -0.09
C CYS A 122 6.92 1.18 -0.54
N GLU A 123 7.39 1.71 -1.67
CA GLU A 123 8.66 1.28 -2.27
C GLU A 123 9.87 1.79 -1.48
N GLU A 124 9.90 3.07 -1.15
CA GLU A 124 11.09 3.72 -0.57
C GLU A 124 11.18 3.59 0.95
N HIS A 125 10.04 3.49 1.64
CA HIS A 125 10.02 3.51 3.12
C HIS A 125 9.60 2.19 3.75
N VAL A 126 8.75 1.42 3.07
CA VAL A 126 8.33 0.08 3.54
C VAL A 126 9.15 -1.03 2.87
N GLY A 127 9.74 -0.76 1.70
CA GLY A 127 10.48 -1.75 0.92
C GLY A 127 9.59 -2.78 0.21
N MET A 128 8.36 -2.38 -0.14
CA MET A 128 7.35 -3.22 -0.78
C MET A 128 6.66 -2.53 -1.93
N VAL A 129 6.17 -3.29 -2.89
CA VAL A 129 5.31 -2.72 -3.94
C VAL A 129 3.92 -2.46 -3.35
N SER A 130 3.30 -1.34 -3.72
CA SER A 130 1.95 -0.93 -3.27
C SER A 130 0.89 -2.03 -3.44
N ARG A 131 0.95 -2.77 -4.55
CA ARG A 131 0.09 -3.93 -4.83
C ARG A 131 0.17 -4.99 -3.73
N ASP A 132 1.39 -5.37 -3.35
CA ASP A 132 1.63 -6.41 -2.34
C ASP A 132 1.08 -5.95 -0.97
N MET A 133 1.23 -4.67 -0.65
CA MET A 133 0.70 -4.06 0.57
C MET A 133 -0.83 -4.10 0.63
N ILE A 134 -1.51 -3.73 -0.46
CA ILE A 134 -2.97 -3.77 -0.55
C ILE A 134 -3.46 -5.22 -0.41
N GLN A 135 -2.87 -6.14 -1.19
CA GLN A 135 -3.28 -7.54 -1.19
C GLN A 135 -3.03 -8.23 0.16
N ALA A 136 -2.03 -7.80 0.91
CA ALA A 136 -1.76 -8.37 2.22
C ALA A 136 -2.89 -8.13 3.23
N TRP A 137 -3.52 -6.95 3.19
CA TRP A 137 -4.51 -6.54 4.18
C TRP A 137 -5.95 -6.70 3.72
N TYR A 138 -6.19 -6.57 2.42
CA TYR A 138 -7.52 -6.71 1.81
C TYR A 138 -7.68 -8.02 1.02
N GLY A 139 -6.70 -8.92 1.12
CA GLY A 139 -6.71 -10.24 0.50
C GLY A 139 -6.53 -10.19 -1.01
N TYR A 140 -6.79 -11.32 -1.66
CA TYR A 140 -6.82 -11.45 -3.14
C TYR A 140 -7.99 -10.74 -3.81
N ASP A 141 -8.62 -9.81 -3.10
CA ASP A 141 -9.66 -8.98 -3.64
C ASP A 141 -9.06 -8.00 -4.66
N GLU A 142 -9.05 -8.42 -5.92
CA GLU A 142 -8.52 -7.62 -7.02
C GLU A 142 -9.33 -6.35 -7.27
N ARG A 143 -10.48 -6.15 -6.61
CA ARG A 143 -11.33 -4.95 -6.78
C ARG A 143 -10.55 -3.66 -6.55
N TYR A 144 -9.73 -3.59 -5.50
CA TYR A 144 -8.97 -2.38 -5.18
C TYR A 144 -7.78 -2.15 -6.12
N ILE A 145 -7.13 -3.23 -6.56
CA ILE A 145 -6.05 -3.15 -7.55
C ILE A 145 -6.61 -2.68 -8.90
N LYS A 146 -7.71 -3.30 -9.34
CA LYS A 146 -8.41 -2.92 -10.57
C LYS A 146 -8.92 -1.48 -10.52
N MET A 147 -9.48 -1.05 -9.39
CA MET A 147 -9.91 0.33 -9.17
C MET A 147 -8.74 1.31 -9.32
N MET A 148 -7.59 1.01 -8.71
CA MET A 148 -6.39 1.82 -8.85
C MET A 148 -5.91 1.89 -10.31
N GLU A 149 -5.93 0.77 -11.04
CA GLU A 149 -5.59 0.72 -12.48
C GLU A 149 -6.56 1.55 -13.33
N GLU A 150 -7.87 1.45 -13.07
CA GLU A 150 -8.90 2.23 -13.78
C GLU A 150 -8.78 3.74 -13.52
N ILE A 151 -8.42 4.13 -12.30
CA ILE A 151 -8.15 5.52 -11.93
C ILE A 151 -6.88 6.02 -12.63
N LYS A 152 -5.79 5.23 -12.63
CA LYS A 152 -4.55 5.59 -13.33
C LYS A 152 -4.79 5.80 -14.83
N TYR A 153 -5.51 4.88 -15.46
CA TYR A 153 -5.91 5.01 -16.86
C TYR A 153 -6.72 6.29 -17.11
N PHE A 154 -7.65 6.63 -16.20
CA PHE A 154 -8.40 7.88 -16.28
C PHE A 154 -7.50 9.12 -16.16
N ILE A 155 -6.50 9.10 -15.28
CA ILE A 155 -5.51 10.18 -15.14
C ILE A 155 -4.68 10.33 -16.42
N ASP A 156 -4.21 9.22 -16.99
CA ASP A 156 -3.37 9.21 -18.20
C ASP A 156 -4.08 9.85 -19.40
N ILE A 157 -5.40 9.64 -19.54
CA ILE A 157 -6.23 10.28 -20.57
C ILE A 157 -6.16 11.82 -20.48
N HIS A 158 -5.99 12.38 -19.29
CA HIS A 158 -5.94 13.83 -19.07
C HIS A 158 -4.53 14.42 -19.22
N GLN A 159 -3.49 13.59 -19.42
CA GLN A 159 -2.11 14.01 -19.70
C GLN A 159 -1.58 15.10 -18.75
N ILE A 160 -1.89 14.99 -17.45
CA ILE A 160 -1.46 15.97 -16.46
C ILE A 160 -0.06 15.60 -15.94
N ASN A 161 0.81 16.60 -15.83
CA ASN A 161 2.10 16.45 -15.19
C ASN A 161 1.93 16.24 -13.69
N PRO A 162 2.69 15.31 -13.08
CA PRO A 162 2.66 15.10 -11.64
C PRO A 162 2.94 16.37 -10.85
N ASP A 163 2.01 16.73 -9.95
CA ASP A 163 2.23 17.76 -8.96
C ASP A 163 3.09 17.20 -7.82
N MET A 164 4.39 17.49 -7.90
CA MET A 164 5.39 16.97 -6.97
C MET A 164 5.29 17.60 -5.58
N GLU A 165 4.78 18.83 -5.47
CA GLU A 165 4.56 19.48 -4.17
C GLU A 165 3.39 18.81 -3.44
N LEU A 166 2.28 18.60 -4.16
CA LEU A 166 1.12 17.90 -3.61
C LEU A 166 1.42 16.44 -3.27
N LYS A 167 2.23 15.76 -4.10
CA LYS A 167 2.75 14.42 -3.81
C LYS A 167 3.55 14.44 -2.49
N GLY A 168 4.47 15.40 -2.34
CA GLY A 168 5.27 15.56 -1.13
C GLY A 168 4.40 15.76 0.12
N MET A 169 3.35 16.59 0.01
CA MET A 169 2.40 16.80 1.10
C MET A 169 1.70 15.51 1.53
N TRP A 170 1.19 14.71 0.58
CA TRP A 170 0.55 13.43 0.89
C TRP A 170 1.55 12.45 1.55
N LEU A 171 2.76 12.36 0.99
CA LEU A 171 3.80 11.48 1.49
C LEU A 171 4.19 11.83 2.93
N GLU A 172 4.51 13.09 3.19
CA GLU A 172 5.00 13.53 4.50
C GLU A 172 3.89 13.55 5.55
N LYS A 173 2.76 14.20 5.26
CA LYS A 173 1.74 14.49 6.27
C LYS A 173 0.86 13.30 6.61
N VAL A 174 0.67 12.39 5.65
CA VAL A 174 -0.24 11.25 5.81
C VAL A 174 0.55 9.97 6.01
N PHE A 175 1.33 9.55 5.01
CA PHE A 175 1.93 8.21 5.05
C PHE A 175 3.14 8.12 6.00
N LEU A 176 4.13 9.01 5.85
CA LEU A 176 5.32 8.99 6.70
C LEU A 176 5.02 9.38 8.13
N ASN A 177 4.21 10.42 8.34
CA ASN A 177 3.85 10.83 9.68
C ASN A 177 3.11 9.71 10.43
N ALA A 178 2.15 9.02 9.79
CA ALA A 178 1.47 7.88 10.39
C ALA A 178 2.44 6.73 10.71
N TRP A 179 3.33 6.40 9.77
CA TRP A 179 4.32 5.34 9.93
C TRP A 179 5.28 5.64 11.09
N ILE A 180 5.93 6.80 11.08
CA ILE A 180 6.92 7.21 12.08
C ILE A 180 6.26 7.35 13.46
N THR A 181 5.06 7.94 13.55
CA THR A 181 4.37 8.12 14.83
C THR A 181 4.04 6.79 15.48
N ARG A 182 3.60 5.80 14.70
CA ARG A 182 3.32 4.46 15.24
C ARG A 182 4.59 3.74 15.65
N LEU A 183 5.66 3.82 14.84
CA LEU A 183 6.94 3.17 15.14
C LEU A 183 7.72 3.73 16.33
N LYS A 184 7.38 4.93 16.82
CA LYS A 184 7.99 5.54 18.01
C LYS A 184 7.43 5.01 19.34
N VAL A 185 6.30 4.28 19.31
CA VAL A 185 5.61 3.74 20.49
C VAL A 185 6.21 2.42 20.90
#